data_AF-A0A965CZF7-F1
#
_entry.id   AF-A0A965CZF7-F1
#
_cell.length_a   1.000
_cell.length_b   1.000
_cell.length_c   1.000
_cell.angle_alpha   90.00
_cell.angle_beta   90.00
_cell.angle_gamma   90.00
#
_symmetry.space_group_name_H-M   'P 1'
#
loop_
_entity.id
_entity.type
_entity.pdbx_description
1 polymer ?
#
loop_
_entity_poly.entity_id
_entity_poly.type
_entity_poly.pdbx_seq_one_letter_code
_entity_poly.pdbx_strand_id
1 'polypeptide(L)'
;MQRDLHENTARALLEANGFDVSGDPAAQLQRLAGEHLARALPPAQVITADDLIELSIVLPSDRRSEPLDWELIEEGGNCHSGSIVPAQLDKFDEGERDGKGCTRYRLRLAQALPAGYHRFRLPALDAETLLIATPRRCFIPPPLAEGARCWGFAVQLYALRSARNWGIGDFSDLAALATAAGKAGAAFIGLNPLHARHLVQPDEASPYAPSSRLFLDPIYIDVGAVEGLQDCAEAQALIAGAEFQAQLAAARATKLVDYTGVTALKLPVLERLFARFRQQAGKASAAFAAFKQQSGEALRKFSEFEALRLHLRERHGRSLNWREWPLEYHDPDGAALASFRAEAAVQIDFQCYLQWLAAMQLQRAAEAARAAGMAIGLYRDVAVGAAHDSAETWSDQSLFAHDVSVGAPPDMLNRQGQSWGLPPWKPRALAENAFAVFRRLLAANMRDA
;
A
#
# COMPACT_ATOMS: atom_id res chain seq x y z
N MET A 1 6.57 -33.07 12.45
CA MET A 1 5.68 -33.94 11.65
C MET A 1 5.66 -33.37 10.25
N GLN A 2 6.22 -34.10 9.28
CA GLN A 2 6.12 -33.73 7.86
C GLN A 2 4.69 -34.04 7.39
N ARG A 3 4.06 -33.10 6.69
CA ARG A 3 2.73 -33.28 6.09
C ARG A 3 2.85 -33.03 4.60
N ASP A 4 2.39 -33.97 3.80
CA ASP A 4 2.36 -33.82 2.35
C ASP A 4 1.12 -33.03 1.91
N LEU A 5 1.29 -32.20 0.88
CA LEU A 5 0.21 -31.41 0.30
C LEU A 5 -0.68 -32.32 -0.56
N HIS A 6 -2.00 -32.26 -0.34
CA HIS A 6 -2.94 -33.01 -1.18
C HIS A 6 -2.96 -32.47 -2.62
N GLU A 7 -3.08 -33.34 -3.61
CA GLU A 7 -3.04 -32.96 -5.04
C GLU A 7 -4.07 -31.88 -5.40
N ASN A 8 -5.32 -32.03 -4.94
CA ASN A 8 -6.37 -31.02 -5.15
C ASN A 8 -5.97 -29.64 -4.61
N THR A 9 -5.27 -29.57 -3.48
CA THR A 9 -4.79 -28.30 -2.92
C THR A 9 -3.69 -27.73 -3.80
N ALA A 10 -2.76 -28.56 -4.29
CA ALA A 10 -1.72 -28.11 -5.20
C ALA A 10 -2.33 -27.54 -6.51
N ARG A 11 -3.32 -28.22 -7.09
CA ARG A 11 -4.03 -27.76 -8.31
C ARG A 11 -4.74 -26.44 -8.07
N ALA A 12 -5.52 -26.30 -7.00
CA ALA A 12 -6.23 -25.06 -6.68
C ALA A 12 -5.26 -23.87 -6.48
N LEU A 13 -4.12 -24.09 -5.81
CA LEU A 13 -3.11 -23.05 -5.64
C LEU A 13 -2.44 -22.65 -6.96
N LEU A 14 -2.22 -23.60 -7.87
CA LEU A 14 -1.69 -23.33 -9.21
C LEU A 14 -2.69 -22.53 -10.06
N GLU A 15 -3.96 -22.96 -10.10
CA GLU A 15 -5.02 -22.23 -10.81
C GLU A 15 -5.18 -20.79 -10.29
N ALA A 16 -5.20 -20.62 -8.96
CA ALA A 16 -5.29 -19.30 -8.34
C ALA A 16 -4.09 -18.39 -8.66
N ASN A 17 -2.93 -18.96 -9.01
CA ASN A 17 -1.75 -18.24 -9.48
C ASN A 17 -1.72 -18.04 -11.01
N GLY A 18 -2.78 -18.42 -11.72
CA GLY A 18 -2.93 -18.23 -13.16
C GLY A 18 -2.30 -19.32 -14.01
N PHE A 19 -1.97 -20.48 -13.44
CA PHE A 19 -1.49 -21.63 -14.21
C PHE A 19 -2.67 -22.46 -14.74
N ASP A 20 -2.57 -22.88 -16.01
CA ASP A 20 -3.48 -23.87 -16.58
C ASP A 20 -3.06 -25.27 -16.13
N VAL A 21 -3.88 -25.89 -15.27
CA VAL A 21 -3.65 -27.24 -14.72
C VAL A 21 -4.45 -28.33 -15.44
N SER A 22 -5.17 -27.98 -16.52
CA SER A 22 -5.99 -28.92 -17.29
C SER A 22 -5.19 -29.67 -18.36
N GLY A 23 -4.05 -29.12 -18.79
CA GLY A 23 -3.16 -29.70 -19.79
C GLY A 23 -2.12 -30.69 -19.25
N ASP A 24 -1.27 -31.21 -20.15
CA ASP A 24 -0.14 -32.08 -19.81
C ASP A 24 0.90 -31.35 -18.93
N PRO A 25 1.16 -31.83 -17.69
CA PRO A 25 2.14 -31.22 -16.79
C PRO A 25 3.55 -31.12 -17.39
N ALA A 26 3.98 -32.08 -18.21
CA ALA A 26 5.32 -32.04 -18.81
C ALA A 26 5.44 -30.88 -19.81
N ALA A 27 4.43 -30.70 -20.67
CA ALA A 27 4.36 -29.57 -21.60
C ALA A 27 4.25 -28.21 -20.87
N GLN A 28 3.49 -28.14 -19.77
CA GLN A 28 3.41 -26.94 -18.93
C GLN A 28 4.77 -26.61 -18.31
N LEU A 29 5.45 -27.59 -17.71
CA LEU A 29 6.79 -27.42 -17.16
C LEU A 29 7.81 -26.96 -18.22
N GLN A 30 7.76 -27.53 -19.42
CA GLN A 30 8.62 -27.12 -20.53
C GLN A 30 8.35 -25.66 -20.94
N ARG A 31 7.07 -25.25 -20.97
CA ARG A 31 6.70 -23.85 -21.25
C ARG A 31 7.23 -22.92 -20.16
N LEU A 32 7.04 -23.25 -18.89
CA LEU A 32 7.54 -22.48 -17.75
C LEU A 32 9.07 -22.40 -17.73
N ALA A 33 9.75 -23.47 -18.12
CA ALA A 33 11.19 -23.47 -18.33
C ALA A 33 11.60 -22.54 -19.48
N GLY A 34 10.79 -22.36 -20.53
CA GLY A 34 11.07 -21.38 -21.58
C GLY A 34 10.83 -19.91 -21.16
N GLU A 35 9.95 -19.65 -20.20
CA GLU A 35 9.54 -18.29 -19.83
C GLU A 35 10.67 -17.43 -19.27
N HIS A 36 11.62 -18.02 -18.55
CA HIS A 36 12.76 -17.26 -18.03
C HIS A 36 13.76 -16.84 -19.14
N LEU A 37 13.62 -17.41 -20.35
CA LEU A 37 14.34 -17.02 -21.57
C LEU A 37 13.51 -16.07 -22.45
N ALA A 38 12.27 -15.75 -22.05
CA ALA A 38 11.33 -14.99 -22.88
C ALA A 38 11.64 -13.48 -22.93
N ARG A 39 12.57 -12.96 -22.13
CA ARG A 39 12.94 -11.53 -22.15
C ARG A 39 14.43 -11.36 -22.03
N ALA A 40 14.97 -10.41 -22.77
CA ALA A 40 16.39 -10.05 -22.68
C ALA A 40 16.77 -9.55 -21.28
N LEU A 41 15.85 -8.85 -20.63
CA LEU A 41 15.96 -8.38 -19.27
C LEU A 41 14.63 -8.65 -18.52
N PRO A 42 14.67 -9.06 -17.24
CA PRO A 42 13.45 -9.14 -16.43
C PRO A 42 12.93 -7.73 -16.08
N PRO A 43 11.67 -7.56 -15.66
CA PRO A 43 11.11 -6.25 -15.30
C PRO A 43 11.89 -5.51 -14.20
N ALA A 44 12.43 -6.26 -13.24
CA ALA A 44 13.31 -5.72 -12.21
C ALA A 44 14.41 -6.73 -11.84
N GLN A 45 15.57 -6.21 -11.42
CA GLN A 45 16.64 -6.97 -10.77
C GLN A 45 17.02 -6.28 -9.48
N VAL A 46 17.17 -7.06 -8.41
CA VAL A 46 17.60 -6.57 -7.10
C VAL A 46 19.09 -6.83 -6.97
N ILE A 47 19.84 -5.78 -6.66
CA ILE A 47 21.28 -5.84 -6.40
C ILE A 47 21.57 -5.30 -5.00
N THR A 48 22.78 -5.55 -4.51
CA THR A 48 23.25 -4.93 -3.26
C THR A 48 23.85 -3.57 -3.59
N ALA A 49 23.40 -2.53 -2.88
CA ALA A 49 23.95 -1.19 -3.01
C ALA A 49 25.45 -1.17 -2.64
N ASP A 50 26.19 -0.29 -3.30
CA ASP A 50 27.64 -0.07 -3.14
C ASP A 50 28.54 -1.28 -3.47
N ASP A 51 27.96 -2.40 -3.89
CA ASP A 51 28.67 -3.57 -4.43
C ASP A 51 28.77 -3.50 -5.97
N LEU A 52 29.58 -4.38 -6.55
CA LEU A 52 29.63 -4.60 -8.00
C LEU A 52 28.26 -5.06 -8.52
N ILE A 53 27.83 -4.49 -9.64
CA ILE A 53 26.56 -4.86 -10.27
C ILE A 53 26.73 -6.22 -10.97
N GLU A 54 25.81 -7.15 -10.68
CA GLU A 54 25.67 -8.42 -11.39
C GLU A 54 24.25 -8.55 -11.95
N LEU A 55 24.13 -8.66 -13.27
CA LEU A 55 22.85 -8.76 -13.99
C LEU A 55 22.72 -10.07 -14.76
N SER A 56 21.51 -10.62 -14.79
CA SER A 56 21.12 -11.67 -15.74
C SER A 56 20.61 -11.01 -17.02
N ILE A 57 21.22 -11.35 -18.15
CA ILE A 57 20.75 -10.95 -19.49
C ILE A 57 20.51 -12.19 -20.36
N VAL A 58 19.51 -12.14 -21.23
CA VAL A 58 19.22 -13.22 -22.19
C VAL A 58 19.43 -12.71 -23.60
N LEU A 59 20.22 -13.44 -24.39
CA LEU A 59 20.54 -13.06 -25.77
C LEU A 59 20.25 -14.22 -26.72
N PRO A 60 19.89 -13.93 -27.98
CA PRO A 60 19.88 -14.94 -29.05
C PRO A 60 21.25 -15.63 -29.15
N SER A 61 21.26 -16.94 -29.33
CA SER A 61 22.48 -17.76 -29.28
C SER A 61 23.42 -17.54 -30.46
N ASP A 62 22.94 -16.94 -31.55
CA ASP A 62 23.70 -16.50 -32.72
C ASP A 62 24.42 -15.16 -32.50
N ARG A 63 23.95 -14.34 -31.55
CA ARG A 63 24.56 -13.04 -31.17
C ARG A 63 25.69 -13.19 -30.14
N ARG A 64 26.75 -13.94 -30.49
CA ARG A 64 27.89 -14.16 -29.57
C ARG A 64 29.03 -13.16 -29.74
N SER A 65 29.30 -12.74 -30.96
CA SER A 65 30.50 -11.96 -31.30
C SER A 65 30.23 -10.48 -31.57
N GLU A 66 28.95 -10.10 -31.72
CA GLU A 66 28.55 -8.71 -31.93
C GLU A 66 28.64 -7.94 -30.60
N PRO A 67 29.36 -6.80 -30.54
CA PRO A 67 29.30 -5.90 -29.39
C PRO A 67 27.87 -5.41 -29.17
N LEU A 68 27.48 -5.31 -27.91
CA LEU A 68 26.17 -4.84 -27.48
C LEU A 68 26.37 -3.66 -26.52
N ASP A 69 25.87 -2.50 -26.91
CA ASP A 69 25.91 -1.31 -26.08
C ASP A 69 24.88 -1.39 -24.95
N TRP A 70 25.24 -0.83 -23.80
CA TRP A 70 24.39 -0.72 -22.63
C TRP A 70 24.39 0.70 -22.08
N GLU A 71 23.28 1.05 -21.43
CA GLU A 71 23.10 2.31 -20.71
C GLU A 71 22.65 2.00 -19.27
N LEU A 72 23.22 2.70 -18.30
CA LEU A 72 22.83 2.66 -16.90
C LEU A 72 22.52 4.08 -16.43
N ILE A 73 21.27 4.31 -16.03
CA ILE A 73 20.77 5.61 -15.60
C ILE A 73 20.45 5.50 -14.10
N GLU A 74 21.19 6.24 -13.28
CA GLU A 74 20.95 6.29 -11.85
C GLU A 74 19.66 7.03 -11.50
N GLU A 75 19.08 6.74 -10.33
CA GLU A 75 17.92 7.49 -9.81
C GLU A 75 18.17 9.00 -9.76
N GLY A 76 19.40 9.41 -9.39
CA GLY A 76 19.84 10.81 -9.36
C GLY A 76 20.09 11.44 -10.73
N GLY A 77 19.97 10.68 -11.83
CA GLY A 77 20.12 11.16 -13.20
C GLY A 77 21.52 11.02 -13.81
N ASN A 78 22.51 10.48 -13.08
CA ASN A 78 23.82 10.16 -13.66
C ASN A 78 23.68 9.03 -14.69
N CYS A 79 24.36 9.18 -15.83
CA CYS A 79 24.32 8.18 -16.90
C CYS A 79 25.70 7.56 -17.11
N HIS A 80 25.74 6.24 -17.24
CA HIS A 80 26.90 5.45 -17.63
C HIS A 80 26.57 4.68 -18.88
N SER A 81 27.58 4.43 -19.71
CA SER A 81 27.42 3.59 -20.90
C SER A 81 28.68 2.79 -21.16
N GLY A 82 28.54 1.74 -21.94
CA GLY A 82 29.64 0.92 -22.39
C GLY A 82 29.18 -0.10 -23.41
N SER A 83 30.09 -0.98 -23.79
CA SER A 83 29.82 -2.06 -24.74
C SER A 83 30.33 -3.38 -24.17
N ILE A 84 29.58 -4.45 -24.43
CA ILE A 84 29.91 -5.81 -23.99
C ILE A 84 29.95 -6.74 -25.20
N VAL A 85 30.88 -7.69 -25.21
CA VAL A 85 30.87 -8.78 -26.20
C VAL A 85 30.33 -10.03 -25.51
N PRO A 86 29.16 -10.58 -25.90
CA PRO A 86 28.52 -11.69 -25.20
C PRO A 86 29.41 -12.93 -25.02
N ALA A 87 30.30 -13.22 -25.97
CA ALA A 87 31.26 -14.32 -25.88
C ALA A 87 32.27 -14.20 -24.71
N GLN A 88 32.41 -13.02 -24.10
CA GLN A 88 33.27 -12.77 -22.95
C GLN A 88 32.53 -12.87 -21.61
N LEU A 89 31.21 -13.05 -21.64
CA LEU A 89 30.39 -13.13 -20.43
C LEU A 89 30.28 -14.58 -19.93
N ASP A 90 30.08 -14.72 -18.62
CA ASP A 90 29.81 -16.02 -18.02
C ASP A 90 28.42 -16.52 -18.44
N LYS A 91 28.39 -17.53 -19.31
CA LYS A 91 27.17 -18.30 -19.60
C LYS A 91 26.82 -19.17 -18.40
N PHE A 92 25.56 -19.16 -17.97
CA PHE A 92 25.09 -20.03 -16.89
C PHE A 92 23.80 -20.80 -17.22
N ASP A 93 23.18 -20.56 -18.37
CA ASP A 93 21.97 -21.26 -18.80
C ASP A 93 21.77 -21.17 -20.32
N GLU A 94 21.03 -22.11 -20.90
CA GLU A 94 20.63 -22.09 -22.31
C GLU A 94 19.32 -22.84 -22.55
N GLY A 95 18.61 -22.43 -23.60
CA GLY A 95 17.42 -23.13 -24.03
C GLY A 95 16.88 -22.55 -25.32
N GLU A 96 15.60 -22.78 -25.59
CA GLU A 96 14.93 -22.33 -26.80
C GLU A 96 13.74 -21.43 -26.48
N ARG A 97 13.54 -20.44 -27.35
CA ARG A 97 12.38 -19.56 -27.36
C ARG A 97 11.89 -19.43 -28.79
N ASP A 98 10.62 -19.73 -29.04
CA ASP A 98 10.00 -19.62 -30.37
C ASP A 98 10.81 -20.34 -31.48
N GLY A 99 11.44 -21.49 -31.13
CA GLY A 99 12.31 -22.27 -32.02
C GLY A 99 13.69 -21.66 -32.29
N LYS A 100 14.07 -20.60 -31.58
CA LYS A 100 15.40 -19.97 -31.63
C LYS A 100 16.15 -20.23 -30.34
N GLY A 101 17.42 -20.60 -30.44
CA GLY A 101 18.27 -20.79 -29.26
C GLY A 101 18.52 -19.47 -28.53
N CYS A 102 18.40 -19.46 -27.21
CA CYS A 102 18.71 -18.34 -26.33
C CYS A 102 19.73 -18.77 -25.26
N THR A 103 20.62 -17.86 -24.89
CA THR A 103 21.63 -18.09 -23.86
C THR A 103 21.50 -17.03 -22.78
N ARG A 104 21.59 -17.44 -21.50
CA ARG A 104 21.65 -16.49 -20.37
C ARG A 104 23.09 -16.25 -19.97
N TYR A 105 23.42 -14.98 -19.85
CA TYR A 105 24.72 -14.51 -19.45
C TYR A 105 24.62 -13.71 -18.16
N ARG A 106 25.69 -13.80 -17.38
CA ARG A 106 25.92 -12.96 -16.22
C ARG A 106 26.82 -11.79 -16.63
N LEU A 107 26.24 -10.60 -16.64
CA LEU A 107 26.95 -9.35 -16.89
C LEU A 107 27.41 -8.76 -15.56
N ARG A 108 28.71 -8.49 -15.44
CA ARG A 108 29.26 -7.76 -14.30
C ARG A 108 29.73 -6.38 -14.73
N LEU A 109 29.31 -5.36 -14.01
CA LEU A 109 29.72 -3.98 -14.24
C LEU A 109 30.53 -3.48 -13.03
N ALA A 110 31.58 -2.71 -13.29
CA ALA A 110 32.47 -2.19 -12.26
C ALA A 110 31.85 -1.01 -11.47
N GLN A 111 30.74 -0.46 -11.97
CA GLN A 111 29.99 0.59 -11.31
C GLN A 111 29.43 0.08 -9.97
N ALA A 112 29.48 0.94 -8.96
CA ALA A 112 28.78 0.76 -7.70
C ALA A 112 27.62 1.75 -7.65
N LEU A 113 26.42 1.26 -7.34
CA LEU A 113 25.21 2.08 -7.30
C LEU A 113 24.82 2.38 -5.85
N PRO A 114 24.50 3.64 -5.50
CA PRO A 114 23.92 3.93 -4.19
C PRO A 114 22.57 3.23 -4.05
N ALA A 115 22.07 3.05 -2.83
CA ALA A 115 20.73 2.49 -2.64
C ALA A 115 19.67 3.35 -3.34
N GLY A 116 18.82 2.73 -4.14
CA GLY A 116 17.87 3.45 -4.98
C GLY A 116 17.28 2.65 -6.14
N TYR A 117 16.59 3.36 -7.01
CA TYR A 117 15.87 2.86 -8.18
C TYR A 117 16.49 3.37 -9.49
N HIS A 118 17.33 2.55 -10.10
CA HIS A 118 18.08 2.86 -11.33
C HIS A 118 17.49 2.13 -12.53
N ARG A 119 17.88 2.50 -13.74
CA ARG A 119 17.46 1.85 -14.99
C ARG A 119 18.65 1.32 -15.75
N PHE A 120 18.59 0.08 -16.22
CA PHE A 120 19.57 -0.51 -17.13
C PHE A 120 18.91 -0.86 -18.46
N ARG A 121 19.55 -0.47 -19.56
CA ARG A 121 19.00 -0.61 -20.92
C ARG A 121 19.99 -1.30 -21.85
N LEU A 122 19.44 -2.08 -22.77
CA LEU A 122 20.14 -2.65 -23.92
C LEU A 122 19.45 -2.10 -25.19
N PRO A 123 19.89 -0.95 -25.73
CA PRO A 123 19.20 -0.26 -26.81
C PRO A 123 18.99 -1.12 -28.07
N ALA A 124 19.99 -1.93 -28.45
CA ALA A 124 19.90 -2.79 -29.64
C ALA A 124 18.89 -3.96 -29.51
N LEU A 125 18.27 -4.13 -28.33
CA LEU A 125 17.21 -5.10 -28.05
C LEU A 125 15.91 -4.43 -27.64
N ASP A 126 15.86 -3.10 -27.58
CA ASP A 126 14.76 -2.32 -26.99
C ASP A 126 14.34 -2.88 -25.61
N ALA A 127 15.33 -3.23 -24.79
CA ALA A 127 15.12 -3.88 -23.50
C ALA A 127 15.55 -2.96 -22.36
N GLU A 128 14.73 -2.90 -21.31
CA GLU A 128 14.99 -2.15 -20.09
C GLU A 128 14.62 -2.97 -18.86
N THR A 129 15.36 -2.76 -17.76
CA THR A 129 15.03 -3.28 -16.44
C THR A 129 15.19 -2.22 -15.37
N LEU A 130 14.34 -2.29 -14.35
CA LEU A 130 14.53 -1.55 -13.12
C LEU A 130 15.60 -2.25 -12.26
N LEU A 131 16.71 -1.56 -12.00
CA LEU A 131 17.69 -2.01 -11.02
C LEU A 131 17.35 -1.43 -9.65
N ILE A 132 17.06 -2.31 -8.71
CA ILE A 132 16.74 -1.95 -7.32
C ILE A 132 17.99 -2.23 -6.48
N ALA A 133 18.76 -1.20 -6.19
CA ALA A 133 19.94 -1.29 -5.32
C ALA A 133 19.49 -1.19 -3.86
N THR A 134 19.68 -2.26 -3.10
CA THR A 134 19.19 -2.36 -1.72
C THR A 134 20.34 -2.37 -0.71
N PRO A 135 20.22 -1.69 0.44
CA PRO A 135 21.21 -1.81 1.50
C PRO A 135 21.15 -3.21 2.13
N ARG A 136 22.29 -3.71 2.62
CA ARG A 136 22.37 -5.04 3.26
C ARG A 136 21.58 -5.15 4.57
N ARG A 137 21.25 -4.02 5.19
CA ARG A 137 20.56 -3.95 6.49
C ARG A 137 19.50 -2.86 6.44
N CYS A 138 18.40 -3.09 7.16
CA CYS A 138 17.42 -2.06 7.45
C CYS A 138 18.04 -0.94 8.29
N PHE A 139 17.42 0.24 8.24
CA PHE A 139 17.78 1.36 9.10
C PHE A 139 17.66 0.99 10.59
N ILE A 140 18.65 1.40 11.38
CA ILE A 140 18.64 1.29 12.83
C ILE A 140 18.86 2.70 13.39
N PRO A 141 17.95 3.24 14.24
CA PRO A 141 18.13 4.53 14.88
C PRO A 141 19.48 4.63 15.62
N PRO A 142 20.18 5.78 15.58
CA PRO A 142 21.53 5.90 16.15
C PRO A 142 21.66 5.42 17.61
N PRO A 143 20.73 5.74 18.54
CA PRO A 143 20.84 5.25 19.91
C PRO A 143 20.84 3.72 20.01
N LEU A 144 20.05 3.04 19.18
CA LEU A 144 20.02 1.57 19.15
C LEU A 144 21.28 0.98 18.51
N ALA A 145 21.81 1.63 17.47
CA ALA A 145 23.07 1.24 16.84
C ALA A 145 24.27 1.36 17.80
N GLU A 146 24.22 2.33 18.72
CA GLU A 146 25.20 2.55 19.79
C GLU A 146 24.99 1.65 21.02
N GLY A 147 23.98 0.76 21.00
CA GLY A 147 23.71 -0.21 22.05
C GLY A 147 22.84 0.32 23.20
N ALA A 148 22.22 1.49 23.06
CA ALA A 148 21.26 1.98 24.04
C ALA A 148 20.02 1.08 24.10
N ARG A 149 19.39 1.03 25.28
CA ARG A 149 18.09 0.38 25.46
C ARG A 149 17.00 1.44 25.43
N CYS A 150 16.01 1.22 24.59
CA CYS A 150 14.85 2.09 24.45
C CYS A 150 13.59 1.39 24.96
N TRP A 151 12.59 2.17 25.37
CA TRP A 151 11.27 1.69 25.72
C TRP A 151 10.21 2.58 25.05
N GLY A 152 8.98 2.10 24.98
CA GLY A 152 7.86 2.84 24.39
C GLY A 152 6.52 2.20 24.76
N PHE A 153 5.44 2.87 24.41
CA PHE A 153 4.09 2.35 24.64
C PHE A 153 3.57 1.67 23.39
N ALA A 154 3.02 0.46 23.50
CA ALA A 154 2.19 -0.13 22.44
C ALA A 154 0.71 0.16 22.77
N VAL A 155 0.04 0.92 21.92
CA VAL A 155 -1.35 1.35 22.12
C VAL A 155 -2.23 0.93 20.95
N GLN A 156 -3.48 0.62 21.28
CA GLN A 156 -4.57 0.58 20.32
C GLN A 156 -5.13 2.00 20.25
N LEU A 157 -4.83 2.76 19.19
CA LEU A 157 -5.17 4.18 19.09
C LEU A 157 -6.66 4.41 19.31
N TYR A 158 -7.50 3.58 18.71
CA TYR A 158 -8.96 3.66 18.86
C TYR A 158 -9.44 3.55 20.31
N ALA A 159 -8.66 2.92 21.20
CA ALA A 159 -9.01 2.73 22.60
C ALA A 159 -8.63 3.93 23.49
N LEU A 160 -7.88 4.91 23.00
CA LEU A 160 -7.52 6.09 23.79
C LEU A 160 -8.77 6.93 24.12
N ARG A 161 -8.81 7.45 25.34
CA ARG A 161 -9.86 8.35 25.83
C ARG A 161 -9.24 9.67 26.24
N SER A 162 -9.88 10.76 25.85
CA SER A 162 -9.53 12.10 26.32
C SER A 162 -10.79 12.92 26.63
N ALA A 163 -10.61 14.09 27.25
CA ALA A 163 -11.70 15.03 27.45
C ALA A 163 -12.26 15.60 26.13
N ARG A 164 -11.52 15.47 25.02
CA ARG A 164 -11.81 16.10 23.72
C ARG A 164 -12.44 15.13 22.71
N ASN A 165 -11.93 13.91 22.63
CA ASN A 165 -12.20 13.03 21.50
C ASN A 165 -13.66 12.60 21.41
N TRP A 166 -14.11 12.13 20.24
CA TRP A 166 -15.54 11.89 20.01
C TRP A 166 -15.99 10.47 20.40
N GLY A 167 -15.32 9.84 21.37
CA GLY A 167 -15.61 8.46 21.82
C GLY A 167 -14.66 7.40 21.25
N ILE A 168 -13.72 7.82 20.40
CA ILE A 168 -12.61 7.03 19.87
C ILE A 168 -11.34 7.87 19.99
N GLY A 169 -10.19 7.24 20.23
CA GLY A 169 -8.91 7.94 20.17
C GLY A 169 -8.60 8.41 18.75
N ASP A 170 -8.05 9.62 18.61
CA ASP A 170 -7.78 10.26 17.32
C ASP A 170 -6.33 10.77 17.20
N PHE A 171 -5.98 11.38 16.06
CA PHE A 171 -4.61 11.85 15.81
C PHE A 171 -4.15 12.96 16.76
N SER A 172 -5.06 13.78 17.31
CA SER A 172 -4.71 14.76 18.34
C SER A 172 -4.40 14.09 19.67
N ASP A 173 -5.14 13.04 20.03
CA ASP A 173 -4.80 12.21 21.20
C ASP A 173 -3.45 11.53 21.04
N LEU A 174 -3.12 11.05 19.82
CA LEU A 174 -1.82 10.48 19.51
C LEU A 174 -0.69 11.51 19.69
N ALA A 175 -0.86 12.73 19.15
CA ALA A 175 0.13 13.80 19.31
C ALA A 175 0.34 14.18 20.79
N ALA A 176 -0.76 14.24 21.56
CA ALA A 176 -0.70 14.53 22.99
C ALA A 176 0.00 13.41 23.77
N LEU A 177 -0.32 12.14 23.48
CA LEU A 177 0.33 10.98 24.07
C LEU A 177 1.83 10.94 23.74
N ALA A 178 2.19 11.14 22.47
CA ALA A 178 3.58 11.19 22.04
C ALA A 178 4.36 12.29 22.77
N THR A 179 3.77 13.49 22.87
CA THR A 179 4.38 14.60 23.62
C THR A 179 4.62 14.24 25.09
N ALA A 180 3.61 13.68 25.77
CA ALA A 180 3.70 13.33 27.18
C ALA A 180 4.70 12.18 27.43
N ALA A 181 4.64 11.13 26.60
CA ALA A 181 5.51 9.96 26.71
C ALA A 181 6.97 10.30 26.38
N GLY A 182 7.21 11.13 25.36
CA GLY A 182 8.57 11.55 24.97
C GLY A 182 9.24 12.35 26.08
N LYS A 183 8.50 13.26 26.73
CA LYS A 183 8.99 13.97 27.93
C LYS A 183 9.33 13.04 29.10
N ALA A 184 8.69 11.87 29.17
CA ALA A 184 9.01 10.83 30.15
C ALA A 184 10.17 9.92 29.72
N GLY A 185 10.76 10.13 28.53
CA GLY A 185 11.87 9.36 28.00
C GLY A 185 11.47 8.15 27.14
N ALA A 186 10.21 8.03 26.73
CA ALA A 186 9.81 7.02 25.76
C ALA A 186 10.44 7.32 24.40
N ALA A 187 10.94 6.29 23.73
CA ALA A 187 11.53 6.39 22.40
C ALA A 187 10.52 6.21 21.27
N PHE A 188 9.36 5.58 21.55
CA PHE A 188 8.31 5.37 20.55
C PHE A 188 6.90 5.25 21.13
N ILE A 189 5.91 5.46 20.26
CA ILE A 189 4.52 4.99 20.42
C ILE A 189 4.23 3.97 19.32
N GLY A 190 4.04 2.71 19.70
CA GLY A 190 3.57 1.62 18.85
C GLY A 190 2.07 1.68 18.65
N LEU A 191 1.63 1.48 17.41
CA LEU A 191 0.24 1.66 16.99
C LEU A 191 -0.30 0.36 16.40
N ASN A 192 -1.61 0.19 16.46
CA ASN A 192 -2.31 -0.70 15.54
C ASN A 192 -2.22 -0.19 14.09
N PRO A 193 -2.54 -1.02 13.09
CA PRO A 193 -2.61 -0.55 11.72
C PRO A 193 -3.63 0.60 11.60
N LEU A 194 -3.22 1.67 10.94
CA LEU A 194 -4.03 2.87 10.72
C LEU A 194 -4.69 2.90 9.33
N HIS A 195 -4.66 1.75 8.66
CA HIS A 195 -5.11 1.55 7.28
C HIS A 195 -6.57 1.91 7.10
N ALA A 196 -6.91 2.47 5.93
CA ALA A 196 -8.27 2.82 5.56
C ALA A 196 -9.19 1.59 5.64
N ARG A 197 -10.21 1.67 6.51
CA ARG A 197 -11.30 0.70 6.62
C ARG A 197 -12.51 1.15 5.80
N HIS A 198 -13.56 0.34 5.83
CA HIS A 198 -14.82 0.61 5.14
C HIS A 198 -15.68 1.61 5.93
N LEU A 199 -15.81 2.85 5.45
CA LEU A 199 -16.72 3.83 6.06
C LEU A 199 -18.20 3.41 5.92
N VAL A 200 -18.53 2.60 4.92
CA VAL A 200 -19.90 2.11 4.71
C VAL A 200 -20.33 1.05 5.73
N GLN A 201 -19.39 0.39 6.39
CA GLN A 201 -19.60 -0.65 7.41
C GLN A 201 -18.67 -0.37 8.60
N PRO A 202 -18.93 0.68 9.40
CA PRO A 202 -18.00 1.12 10.44
C PRO A 202 -17.65 0.05 11.48
N ASP A 203 -18.59 -0.85 11.76
CA ASP A 203 -18.45 -1.95 12.73
C ASP A 203 -17.59 -3.11 12.22
N GLU A 204 -17.25 -3.16 10.93
CA GLU A 204 -16.15 -3.98 10.41
C GLU A 204 -14.82 -3.33 10.83
N ALA A 205 -14.53 -3.47 12.12
CA ALA A 205 -13.55 -2.64 12.83
C ALA A 205 -12.15 -3.24 12.94
N SER A 206 -11.92 -4.42 12.37
CA SER A 206 -10.60 -5.03 12.39
C SER A 206 -9.59 -4.19 11.59
N PRO A 207 -8.52 -3.67 12.19
CA PRO A 207 -7.47 -2.95 11.45
C PRO A 207 -6.65 -3.88 10.55
N TYR A 208 -6.84 -5.21 10.65
CA TYR A 208 -6.15 -6.24 9.88
C TYR A 208 -6.91 -6.72 8.65
N ALA A 209 -8.11 -6.19 8.39
CA ALA A 209 -8.86 -6.40 7.15
C ALA A 209 -9.24 -5.04 6.50
N PRO A 210 -8.26 -4.21 6.11
CA PRO A 210 -8.53 -2.88 5.58
C PRO A 210 -9.01 -2.90 4.11
N SER A 211 -9.63 -1.79 3.70
CA SER A 211 -9.92 -1.44 2.30
C SER A 211 -8.65 -1.08 1.52
N SER A 212 -7.70 -0.43 2.18
CA SER A 212 -6.40 -0.16 1.59
C SER A 212 -5.33 0.00 2.64
N ARG A 213 -4.18 -0.63 2.41
CA ARG A 213 -3.00 -0.45 3.26
C ARG A 213 -2.15 0.76 2.86
N LEU A 214 -2.54 1.49 1.81
CA LEU A 214 -1.86 2.73 1.37
C LEU A 214 -2.45 3.98 2.01
N PHE A 215 -3.72 3.93 2.38
CA PHE A 215 -4.51 5.07 2.84
C PHE A 215 -4.85 4.92 4.32
N LEU A 216 -5.27 6.02 4.95
CA LEU A 216 -5.52 6.10 6.39
C LEU A 216 -7.02 6.01 6.69
N ASP A 217 -7.39 5.43 7.82
CA ASP A 217 -8.77 5.41 8.31
C ASP A 217 -9.23 6.81 8.74
N PRO A 218 -10.22 7.41 8.05
CA PRO A 218 -10.73 8.74 8.40
C PRO A 218 -11.35 8.82 9.79
N ILE A 219 -11.68 7.69 10.43
CA ILE A 219 -12.22 7.70 11.79
C ILE A 219 -11.26 8.33 12.80
N TYR A 220 -9.95 8.32 12.53
CA TYR A 220 -8.93 8.91 13.39
C TYR A 220 -8.74 10.42 13.21
N ILE A 221 -9.46 11.06 12.29
CA ILE A 221 -9.43 12.52 12.14
C ILE A 221 -10.04 13.16 13.40
N ASP A 222 -9.28 14.01 14.09
CA ASP A 222 -9.81 14.95 15.08
C ASP A 222 -10.53 16.08 14.34
N VAL A 223 -11.86 16.00 14.30
CA VAL A 223 -12.72 16.99 13.65
C VAL A 223 -12.54 18.37 14.31
N GLY A 224 -12.31 18.41 15.62
CA GLY A 224 -12.10 19.65 16.38
C GLY A 224 -10.82 20.41 15.99
N ALA A 225 -9.84 19.72 15.41
CA ALA A 225 -8.58 20.28 14.94
C ALA A 225 -8.55 20.58 13.43
N VAL A 226 -9.66 20.39 12.71
CA VAL A 226 -9.76 20.72 11.29
C VAL A 226 -9.82 22.23 11.11
N GLU A 227 -8.91 22.77 10.30
CA GLU A 227 -8.86 24.20 9.97
C GLU A 227 -10.16 24.65 9.30
N GLY A 228 -10.66 25.82 9.68
CA GLY A 228 -11.93 26.36 9.18
C GLY A 228 -13.18 25.91 9.94
N LEU A 229 -13.06 25.00 10.93
CA LEU A 229 -14.20 24.60 11.76
C LEU A 229 -14.83 25.78 12.52
N GLN A 230 -14.01 26.67 13.09
CA GLN A 230 -14.52 27.83 13.83
C GLN A 230 -15.29 28.81 12.94
N ASP A 231 -14.94 28.88 11.66
CA ASP A 231 -15.58 29.78 10.70
C ASP A 231 -16.73 29.12 9.91
N CYS A 232 -17.01 27.84 10.15
CA CYS A 232 -18.08 27.10 9.48
C CYS A 232 -19.35 27.10 10.34
N ALA A 233 -20.19 28.12 10.15
CA ALA A 233 -21.43 28.28 10.92
C ALA A 233 -22.35 27.04 10.86
N GLU A 234 -22.46 26.39 9.71
CA GLU A 234 -23.27 25.17 9.56
C GLU A 234 -22.72 23.99 10.37
N ALA A 235 -21.40 23.80 10.40
CA ALA A 235 -20.76 22.77 11.22
C ALA A 235 -20.89 23.09 12.72
N GLN A 236 -20.68 24.35 13.11
CA GLN A 236 -20.85 24.80 14.50
C GLN A 236 -22.30 24.61 14.99
N ALA A 237 -23.28 24.98 14.16
CA ALA A 237 -24.69 24.80 14.49
C ALA A 237 -25.08 23.33 14.64
N LEU A 238 -24.56 22.44 13.77
CA LEU A 238 -24.76 21.00 13.89
C LEU A 238 -24.17 20.48 15.21
N ILE A 239 -22.92 20.83 15.52
CA ILE A 239 -22.24 20.37 16.73
C ILE A 239 -22.96 20.89 17.98
N ALA A 240 -23.43 22.14 17.98
CA ALA A 240 -24.14 22.73 19.11
C ALA A 240 -25.56 22.17 19.33
N GLY A 241 -26.10 21.41 18.37
CA GLY A 241 -27.43 20.82 18.46
C GLY A 241 -27.56 19.86 19.64
N ALA A 242 -28.70 19.91 20.33
CA ALA A 242 -28.96 19.07 21.51
C ALA A 242 -28.88 17.57 21.21
N GLU A 243 -29.39 17.15 20.04
CA GLU A 243 -29.31 15.76 19.59
C GLU A 243 -27.86 15.32 19.36
N PHE A 244 -27.06 16.15 18.67
CA PHE A 244 -25.65 15.89 18.43
C PHE A 244 -24.88 15.76 19.74
N GLN A 245 -25.09 16.69 20.69
CA GLN A 245 -24.46 16.65 22.00
C GLN A 245 -24.85 15.41 22.82
N ALA A 246 -26.12 14.98 22.74
CA ALA A 246 -26.58 13.76 23.40
C ALA A 246 -25.93 12.50 22.79
N GLN A 247 -25.85 12.41 21.46
CA GLN A 247 -25.17 11.32 20.75
C GLN A 247 -23.67 11.29 21.04
N LEU A 248 -22.99 12.45 21.04
CA LEU A 248 -21.60 12.58 21.41
C LEU A 248 -21.33 12.13 22.86
N ALA A 249 -22.18 12.55 23.80
CA ALA A 249 -22.08 12.12 25.19
C ALA A 249 -22.27 10.61 25.33
N ALA A 250 -23.23 10.02 24.60
CA ALA A 250 -23.48 8.59 24.59
C ALA A 250 -22.26 7.81 24.04
N ALA A 251 -21.73 8.20 22.87
CA ALA A 251 -20.56 7.57 22.26
C ALA A 251 -19.30 7.66 23.14
N ARG A 252 -19.13 8.76 23.88
CA ARG A 252 -18.03 8.93 24.85
C ARG A 252 -18.19 8.07 26.10
N ALA A 253 -19.42 7.73 26.50
CA ALA A 253 -19.72 6.98 27.72
C ALA A 253 -19.67 5.46 27.54
N THR A 254 -19.68 4.94 26.31
CA THR A 254 -19.63 3.51 26.04
C THR A 254 -18.33 2.86 26.53
N LYS A 255 -18.38 1.61 26.99
CA LYS A 255 -17.16 0.84 27.36
C LYS A 255 -16.38 0.38 26.13
N LEU A 256 -17.09 -0.07 25.10
CA LEU A 256 -16.53 -0.43 23.79
C LEU A 256 -16.73 0.72 22.82
N VAL A 257 -15.81 0.90 21.87
CA VAL A 257 -15.93 1.96 20.85
C VAL A 257 -17.18 1.71 20.01
N ASP A 258 -18.03 2.74 19.91
CA ASP A 258 -19.21 2.75 19.04
C ASP A 258 -18.80 3.29 17.65
N TYR A 259 -18.27 2.42 16.79
CA TYR A 259 -17.74 2.82 15.48
C TYR A 259 -18.81 3.47 14.59
N THR A 260 -20.01 2.87 14.56
CA THR A 260 -21.15 3.42 13.82
C THR A 260 -21.58 4.79 14.35
N GLY A 261 -21.76 4.95 15.66
CA GLY A 261 -22.12 6.23 16.27
C GLY A 261 -21.06 7.31 16.05
N VAL A 262 -19.78 6.99 16.24
CA VAL A 262 -18.67 7.91 16.00
C VAL A 262 -18.60 8.35 14.53
N THR A 263 -18.78 7.41 13.60
CA THR A 263 -18.77 7.73 12.16
C THR A 263 -19.95 8.63 11.79
N ALA A 264 -21.13 8.36 12.35
CA ALA A 264 -22.32 9.19 12.16
C ALA A 264 -22.18 10.61 12.73
N LEU A 265 -21.35 10.80 13.76
CA LEU A 265 -21.01 12.13 14.27
C LEU A 265 -19.99 12.86 13.37
N LYS A 266 -18.91 12.18 12.97
CA LYS A 266 -17.78 12.81 12.28
C LYS A 266 -18.09 13.16 10.82
N LEU A 267 -18.66 12.25 10.04
CA LEU A 267 -18.83 12.45 8.59
C LEU A 267 -19.69 13.68 8.24
N PRO A 268 -20.88 13.90 8.84
CA PRO A 268 -21.70 15.05 8.46
C PRO A 268 -21.03 16.40 8.75
N VAL A 269 -20.17 16.46 9.78
CA VAL A 269 -19.39 17.66 10.08
C VAL A 269 -18.28 17.84 9.04
N LEU A 270 -17.54 16.77 8.72
CA LEU A 270 -16.48 16.80 7.71
C LEU A 270 -17.02 17.17 6.31
N GLU A 271 -18.21 16.73 5.95
CA GLU A 271 -18.89 17.12 4.69
C GLU A 271 -19.16 18.63 4.62
N ARG A 272 -19.66 19.23 5.72
CA ARG A 272 -19.88 20.69 5.80
C ARG A 272 -18.58 21.47 5.74
N LEU A 273 -17.54 20.98 6.40
CA LEU A 273 -16.20 21.57 6.34
C LEU A 273 -15.64 21.50 4.92
N PHE A 274 -15.81 20.37 4.24
CA PHE A 274 -15.39 20.20 2.85
C PHE A 274 -16.18 21.11 1.89
N ALA A 275 -17.50 21.23 2.06
CA ALA A 275 -18.33 22.12 1.26
C ALA A 275 -17.86 23.58 1.37
N ARG A 276 -17.52 24.04 2.58
CA ARG A 276 -16.91 25.35 2.81
C ARG A 276 -15.51 25.45 2.20
N PHE A 277 -14.65 24.44 2.43
CA PHE A 277 -13.27 24.41 1.93
C PHE A 277 -13.22 24.58 0.41
N ARG A 278 -14.13 23.96 -0.34
CA ARG A 278 -14.24 24.09 -1.80
C ARG A 278 -14.53 25.51 -2.28
N GLN A 279 -15.12 26.37 -1.44
CA GLN A 279 -15.43 27.76 -1.77
C GLN A 279 -14.24 28.69 -1.49
N GLN A 280 -13.19 28.19 -0.83
CA GLN A 280 -12.02 28.97 -0.43
C GLN A 280 -10.86 28.73 -1.39
N ALA A 281 -10.19 29.81 -1.78
CA ALA A 281 -8.92 29.75 -2.48
C ALA A 281 -7.80 30.19 -1.54
N GLY A 282 -6.64 29.51 -1.58
CA GLY A 282 -5.48 29.91 -0.81
C GLY A 282 -4.43 28.81 -0.66
N LYS A 283 -3.60 28.94 0.38
CA LYS A 283 -2.52 27.98 0.64
C LYS A 283 -3.05 26.56 0.89
N ALA A 284 -4.16 26.42 1.61
CA ALA A 284 -4.76 25.12 1.90
C ALA A 284 -5.31 24.43 0.65
N SER A 285 -5.98 25.15 -0.26
CA SER A 285 -6.46 24.59 -1.53
C SER A 285 -5.31 24.19 -2.45
N ALA A 286 -4.22 24.98 -2.49
CA ALA A 286 -3.01 24.63 -3.23
C ALA A 286 -2.30 23.39 -2.64
N ALA A 287 -2.21 23.29 -1.31
CA ALA A 287 -1.64 22.12 -0.63
C ALA A 287 -2.47 20.86 -0.88
N PHE A 288 -3.79 20.95 -0.88
CA PHE A 288 -4.68 19.85 -1.24
C PHE A 288 -4.51 19.40 -2.70
N ALA A 289 -4.42 20.36 -3.64
CA ALA A 289 -4.13 20.03 -5.03
C ALA A 289 -2.77 19.33 -5.20
N ALA A 290 -1.74 19.80 -4.50
CA ALA A 290 -0.43 19.17 -4.48
C ALA A 290 -0.49 17.75 -3.89
N PHE A 291 -1.24 17.55 -2.80
CA PHE A 291 -1.46 16.22 -2.21
C PHE A 291 -2.11 15.25 -3.21
N LYS A 292 -3.14 15.71 -3.95
CA LYS A 292 -3.77 14.89 -4.99
C LYS A 292 -2.77 14.53 -6.10
N GLN A 293 -1.99 15.50 -6.57
CA GLN A 293 -0.98 15.27 -7.62
C GLN A 293 0.10 14.29 -7.16
N GLN A 294 0.62 14.45 -5.94
CA GLN A 294 1.67 13.58 -5.38
C GLN A 294 1.17 12.17 -5.11
N SER A 295 -0.08 12.02 -4.68
CA SER A 295 -0.67 10.70 -4.40
C SER A 295 -1.13 9.98 -5.67
N GLY A 296 -1.38 10.74 -6.74
CA GLY A 296 -1.54 10.25 -8.11
C GLY A 296 -2.66 9.23 -8.28
N GLU A 297 -2.39 8.24 -9.13
CA GLU A 297 -3.37 7.22 -9.54
C GLU A 297 -3.88 6.37 -8.37
N ALA A 298 -3.04 6.09 -7.37
CA ALA A 298 -3.44 5.31 -6.20
C ALA A 298 -4.57 6.01 -5.41
N LEU A 299 -4.45 7.32 -5.20
CA LEU A 299 -5.49 8.08 -4.49
C LEU A 299 -6.75 8.17 -5.34
N ARG A 300 -6.61 8.39 -6.65
CA ARG A 300 -7.75 8.41 -7.57
C ARG A 300 -8.56 7.11 -7.46
N LYS A 301 -7.92 5.95 -7.66
CA LYS A 301 -8.59 4.65 -7.63
C LYS A 301 -9.22 4.36 -6.27
N PHE A 302 -8.52 4.67 -5.17
CA PHE A 302 -9.08 4.52 -3.83
C PHE A 302 -10.31 5.42 -3.59
N SER A 303 -10.23 6.70 -3.93
CA SER A 303 -11.34 7.64 -3.74
C SER A 303 -12.54 7.35 -4.64
N GLU A 304 -12.30 6.89 -5.87
CA GLU A 304 -13.35 6.39 -6.77
C GLU A 304 -14.03 5.14 -6.20
N PHE A 305 -13.26 4.18 -5.70
CA PHE A 305 -13.78 2.97 -5.08
C PHE A 305 -14.69 3.28 -3.89
N GLU A 306 -14.23 4.10 -2.94
CA GLU A 306 -15.01 4.42 -1.74
C GLU A 306 -16.29 5.21 -2.08
N ALA A 307 -16.20 6.17 -3.01
CA ALA A 307 -17.36 6.91 -3.50
C ALA A 307 -18.37 6.02 -4.24
N LEU A 308 -17.88 5.11 -5.08
CA LEU A 308 -18.72 4.16 -5.81
C LEU A 308 -19.40 3.16 -4.88
N ARG A 309 -18.68 2.66 -3.88
CA ARG A 309 -19.23 1.74 -2.87
C ARG A 309 -20.38 2.39 -2.10
N LEU A 310 -20.23 3.67 -1.71
CA LEU A 310 -21.30 4.46 -1.09
C LEU A 310 -22.51 4.59 -2.03
N HIS A 311 -22.27 5.01 -3.29
CA HIS A 311 -23.32 5.18 -4.28
C HIS A 311 -24.11 3.89 -4.54
N LEU A 312 -23.41 2.76 -4.71
CA LEU A 312 -24.06 1.46 -4.92
C LEU A 312 -24.80 0.99 -3.66
N ARG A 313 -24.28 1.25 -2.46
CA ARG A 313 -25.00 0.94 -1.22
C ARG A 313 -26.33 1.68 -1.15
N GLU A 314 -26.37 2.97 -1.48
CA GLU A 314 -27.60 3.76 -1.49
C GLU A 314 -28.61 3.21 -2.50
N ARG A 315 -28.15 2.85 -3.69
CA ARG A 315 -28.99 2.28 -4.76
C ARG A 315 -29.54 0.89 -4.41
N HIS A 316 -28.74 0.04 -3.76
CA HIS A 316 -29.10 -1.36 -3.49
C HIS A 316 -29.62 -1.62 -2.07
N GLY A 317 -29.55 -0.63 -1.17
CA GLY A 317 -29.97 -0.76 0.23
C GLY A 317 -29.05 -1.62 1.11
N ARG A 318 -27.94 -2.14 0.57
CA ARG A 318 -26.93 -2.93 1.29
C ARG A 318 -25.54 -2.69 0.71
N SER A 319 -24.49 -2.90 1.51
CA SER A 319 -23.13 -2.94 0.96
C SER A 319 -22.93 -4.21 0.13
N LEU A 320 -22.22 -4.08 -0.98
CA LEU A 320 -21.91 -5.16 -1.91
C LEU A 320 -20.39 -5.36 -1.94
N ASN A 321 -19.95 -6.62 -2.03
CA ASN A 321 -18.58 -6.91 -2.46
C ASN A 321 -18.38 -6.35 -3.88
N TRP A 322 -17.22 -5.78 -4.19
CA TRP A 322 -16.98 -5.23 -5.54
C TRP A 322 -17.15 -6.29 -6.64
N ARG A 323 -16.91 -7.57 -6.34
CA ARG A 323 -17.18 -8.69 -7.25
C ARG A 323 -18.67 -8.88 -7.57
N GLU A 324 -19.56 -8.35 -6.73
CA GLU A 324 -21.02 -8.33 -6.94
C GLU A 324 -21.50 -7.05 -7.65
N TRP A 325 -20.63 -6.05 -7.88
CA TRP A 325 -21.02 -4.84 -8.60
C TRP A 325 -21.37 -5.13 -10.06
N PRO A 326 -22.14 -4.27 -10.72
CA PRO A 326 -22.31 -4.35 -12.18
C PRO A 326 -20.95 -4.44 -12.88
N LEU A 327 -20.85 -5.33 -13.87
CA LEU A 327 -19.58 -5.67 -14.53
C LEU A 327 -18.84 -4.45 -15.12
N GLU A 328 -19.58 -3.43 -15.55
CA GLU A 328 -19.03 -2.17 -16.06
C GLU A 328 -18.16 -1.41 -15.04
N TYR A 329 -18.36 -1.65 -13.74
CA TYR A 329 -17.58 -1.05 -12.65
C TYR A 329 -16.39 -1.90 -12.18
N HIS A 330 -16.15 -3.07 -12.79
CA HIS A 330 -15.02 -3.92 -12.42
C HIS A 330 -13.71 -3.38 -12.97
N ASP A 331 -13.71 -2.66 -14.08
CA ASP A 331 -12.50 -2.04 -14.64
C ASP A 331 -12.30 -0.62 -14.08
N PRO A 332 -11.31 -0.39 -13.19
CA PRO A 332 -11.06 0.93 -12.60
C PRO A 332 -10.64 2.00 -13.62
N ASP A 333 -10.30 1.59 -14.84
CA ASP A 333 -9.92 2.46 -15.95
C ASP A 333 -10.95 2.44 -17.10
N GLY A 334 -12.10 1.77 -16.89
CA GLY A 334 -13.18 1.61 -17.85
C GLY A 334 -14.08 2.84 -18.02
N ALA A 335 -14.85 2.85 -19.11
CA ALA A 335 -15.71 3.98 -19.47
C ALA A 335 -16.80 4.30 -18.44
N ALA A 336 -17.36 3.30 -17.77
CA ALA A 336 -18.37 3.52 -16.73
C ALA A 336 -17.81 4.25 -15.51
N LEU A 337 -16.56 3.93 -15.10
CA LEU A 337 -15.88 4.69 -14.05
C LEU A 337 -15.56 6.12 -14.49
N ALA A 338 -15.22 6.33 -15.76
CA ALA A 338 -15.01 7.69 -16.28
C ALA A 338 -16.30 8.53 -16.24
N SER A 339 -17.45 7.95 -16.58
CA SER A 339 -18.76 8.60 -16.44
C SER A 339 -19.11 8.86 -14.97
N PHE A 340 -18.97 7.85 -14.11
CA PHE A 340 -19.21 7.99 -12.67
C PHE A 340 -18.33 9.08 -12.05
N ARG A 341 -17.07 9.19 -12.47
CA ARG A 341 -16.15 10.25 -12.02
C ARG A 341 -16.68 11.64 -12.32
N ALA A 342 -17.28 11.84 -13.49
CA ALA A 342 -17.86 13.13 -13.86
C ALA A 342 -19.11 13.44 -13.02
N GLU A 343 -19.95 12.44 -12.76
CA GLU A 343 -21.19 12.59 -11.99
C GLU A 343 -20.95 12.77 -10.48
N ALA A 344 -19.99 12.03 -9.92
CA ALA A 344 -19.69 11.98 -8.49
C ALA A 344 -18.41 12.72 -8.11
N ALA A 345 -17.98 13.70 -8.92
CA ALA A 345 -16.72 14.43 -8.73
C ALA A 345 -16.58 15.03 -7.32
N VAL A 346 -17.67 15.54 -6.75
CA VAL A 346 -17.68 16.13 -5.40
C VAL A 346 -17.45 15.06 -4.33
N GLN A 347 -18.11 13.92 -4.45
CA GLN A 347 -18.00 12.81 -3.51
C GLN A 347 -16.60 12.18 -3.58
N ILE A 348 -16.02 12.06 -4.77
CA ILE A 348 -14.65 11.58 -4.97
C ILE A 348 -13.64 12.56 -4.35
N ASP A 349 -13.80 13.87 -4.60
CA ASP A 349 -12.93 14.87 -3.98
C ASP A 349 -13.10 14.92 -2.45
N PHE A 350 -14.28 14.60 -1.93
CA PHE A 350 -14.48 14.46 -0.48
C PHE A 350 -13.65 13.30 0.08
N GLN A 351 -13.62 12.14 -0.58
CA GLN A 351 -12.74 11.03 -0.18
C GLN A 351 -11.26 11.43 -0.23
N CYS A 352 -10.85 12.18 -1.25
CA CYS A 352 -9.49 12.75 -1.31
C CYS A 352 -9.21 13.68 -0.12
N TYR A 353 -10.18 14.53 0.21
CA TYR A 353 -10.07 15.49 1.31
C TYR A 353 -9.92 14.80 2.67
N LEU A 354 -10.65 13.72 2.91
CA LEU A 354 -10.48 12.90 4.12
C LEU A 354 -9.06 12.35 4.25
N GLN A 355 -8.50 11.82 3.15
CA GLN A 355 -7.11 11.32 3.14
C GLN A 355 -6.09 12.43 3.37
N TRP A 356 -6.32 13.62 2.81
CA TRP A 356 -5.48 14.78 3.04
C TRP A 356 -5.49 15.22 4.52
N LEU A 357 -6.68 15.31 5.13
CA LEU A 357 -6.81 15.63 6.56
C LEU A 357 -6.14 14.60 7.46
N ALA A 358 -6.37 13.30 7.18
CA ALA A 358 -5.76 12.21 7.94
C ALA A 358 -4.23 12.24 7.85
N ALA A 359 -3.68 12.42 6.65
CA ALA A 359 -2.24 12.53 6.44
C ALA A 359 -1.64 13.73 7.19
N MET A 360 -2.27 14.91 7.10
CA MET A 360 -1.81 16.11 7.80
C MET A 360 -1.81 15.92 9.33
N GLN A 361 -2.85 15.29 9.88
CA GLN A 361 -2.93 15.10 11.33
C GLN A 361 -1.97 14.00 11.83
N LEU A 362 -1.77 12.93 11.07
CA LEU A 362 -0.74 11.93 11.38
C LEU A 362 0.67 12.55 11.33
N GLN A 363 0.96 13.36 10.31
CA GLN A 363 2.22 14.10 10.22
C GLN A 363 2.45 14.97 11.46
N ARG A 364 1.43 15.71 11.92
CA ARG A 364 1.52 16.52 13.16
C ARG A 364 1.82 15.66 14.39
N ALA A 365 1.25 14.46 14.48
CA ALA A 365 1.55 13.53 15.58
C ALA A 365 3.00 13.01 15.51
N ALA A 366 3.51 12.69 14.32
CA ALA A 366 4.90 12.29 14.12
C ALA A 366 5.87 13.43 14.45
N GLU A 367 5.54 14.67 14.05
CA GLU A 367 6.29 15.87 14.42
C GLU A 367 6.31 16.10 15.93
N ALA A 368 5.18 15.89 16.61
CA ALA A 368 5.09 15.98 18.07
C ALA A 368 5.98 14.92 18.76
N ALA A 369 6.00 13.69 18.26
CA ALA A 369 6.90 12.64 18.74
C ALA A 369 8.38 13.04 18.60
N ARG A 370 8.77 13.52 17.41
CA ARG A 370 10.13 14.00 17.13
C ARG A 370 10.52 15.18 18.02
N ALA A 371 9.64 16.17 18.14
CA ALA A 371 9.86 17.35 18.98
C ALA A 371 9.96 17.02 20.47
N ALA A 372 9.34 15.91 20.91
CA ALA A 372 9.46 15.40 22.27
C ALA A 372 10.74 14.56 22.51
N GLY A 373 11.63 14.45 21.53
CA GLY A 373 12.92 13.76 21.66
C GLY A 373 12.85 12.25 21.48
N MET A 374 11.77 11.71 20.91
CA MET A 374 11.64 10.28 20.63
C MET A 374 12.67 9.83 19.58
N ALA A 375 13.51 8.85 19.93
CA ALA A 375 14.55 8.34 19.04
C ALA A 375 14.01 7.55 17.83
N ILE A 376 12.81 6.96 17.95
CA ILE A 376 12.13 6.22 16.88
C ILE A 376 10.93 7.02 16.38
N GLY A 377 10.08 7.55 17.27
CA GLY A 377 8.86 8.28 16.89
C GLY A 377 7.61 7.41 16.98
N LEU A 378 6.84 7.33 15.89
CA LEU A 378 5.68 6.46 15.76
C LEU A 378 6.10 5.09 15.18
N TYR A 379 5.89 4.04 15.97
CA TYR A 379 6.07 2.68 15.50
C TYR A 379 4.76 2.19 14.86
N ARG A 380 4.67 2.31 13.53
CA ARG A 380 3.51 1.88 12.75
C ARG A 380 3.49 0.37 12.53
N ASP A 381 2.28 -0.19 12.51
CA ASP A 381 2.01 -1.58 12.18
C ASP A 381 1.39 -1.69 10.78
N VAL A 382 1.82 -2.70 10.00
CA VAL A 382 1.39 -2.95 8.63
C VAL A 382 0.70 -4.32 8.57
N ALA A 383 -0.63 -4.31 8.46
CA ALA A 383 -1.41 -5.51 8.21
C ALA A 383 -0.88 -6.35 7.03
N VAL A 384 -0.95 -7.68 7.21
CA VAL A 384 -0.42 -8.67 6.25
C VAL A 384 -1.10 -8.64 4.88
N GLY A 385 -2.38 -8.23 4.83
CA GLY A 385 -3.19 -8.17 3.62
C GLY A 385 -4.33 -7.15 3.72
N ALA A 386 -5.06 -6.99 2.62
CA ALA A 386 -6.30 -6.22 2.55
C ALA A 386 -7.49 -7.17 2.45
N ALA A 387 -8.70 -6.70 2.77
CA ALA A 387 -9.92 -7.50 2.65
C ALA A 387 -10.18 -7.93 1.18
N HIS A 388 -10.95 -9.01 0.97
CA HIS A 388 -11.30 -9.48 -0.37
C HIS A 388 -12.12 -8.48 -1.19
N ASP A 389 -12.93 -7.67 -0.53
CA ASP A 389 -13.81 -6.66 -1.10
C ASP A 389 -13.21 -5.25 -0.96
N SER A 390 -11.90 -5.14 -0.98
CA SER A 390 -11.15 -3.92 -0.70
C SER A 390 -10.83 -3.10 -1.94
N ALA A 391 -10.61 -1.79 -1.76
CA ALA A 391 -10.11 -0.91 -2.83
C ALA A 391 -8.78 -1.43 -3.43
N GLU A 392 -7.92 -2.02 -2.60
CA GLU A 392 -6.63 -2.57 -3.03
C GLU A 392 -6.83 -3.76 -4.00
N THR A 393 -7.73 -4.68 -3.66
CA THR A 393 -8.06 -5.84 -4.51
C THR A 393 -8.80 -5.48 -5.78
N TRP A 394 -9.60 -4.41 -5.77
CA TRP A 394 -10.30 -3.89 -6.96
C TRP A 394 -9.38 -3.11 -7.90
N SER A 395 -8.44 -2.33 -7.36
CA SER A 395 -7.55 -1.47 -8.15
C SER A 395 -6.46 -2.25 -8.89
N ASP A 396 -5.94 -3.32 -8.27
CA ASP A 396 -4.80 -4.11 -8.75
C ASP A 396 -5.18 -5.60 -8.90
N GLN A 397 -6.39 -5.90 -9.41
CA GLN A 397 -7.00 -7.23 -9.45
C GLN A 397 -6.09 -8.35 -9.94
N SER A 398 -5.32 -8.11 -11.01
CA SER A 398 -4.45 -9.11 -11.63
C SER A 398 -3.32 -9.58 -10.71
N LEU A 399 -2.96 -8.77 -9.71
CA LEU A 399 -1.90 -9.07 -8.75
C LEU A 399 -2.35 -10.01 -7.63
N PHE A 400 -3.65 -10.20 -7.41
CA PHE A 400 -4.19 -10.96 -6.29
C PHE A 400 -4.76 -12.30 -6.72
N ALA A 401 -4.52 -13.34 -5.91
CA ALA A 401 -5.14 -14.64 -6.07
C ALA A 401 -6.48 -14.67 -5.30
N HIS A 402 -7.57 -14.31 -5.97
CA HIS A 402 -8.88 -14.03 -5.35
C HIS A 402 -9.64 -15.24 -4.82
N ASP A 403 -9.27 -16.44 -5.23
CA ASP A 403 -9.96 -17.68 -4.84
C ASP A 403 -9.18 -18.46 -3.77
N VAL A 404 -8.15 -17.85 -3.19
CA VAL A 404 -7.35 -18.40 -2.08
C VAL A 404 -7.22 -17.38 -0.97
N SER A 405 -7.01 -17.87 0.25
CA SER A 405 -6.91 -17.03 1.44
C SER A 405 -5.61 -17.28 2.20
N VAL A 406 -4.97 -16.20 2.64
CA VAL A 406 -3.88 -16.24 3.61
C VAL A 406 -4.41 -16.77 4.94
N GLY A 407 -3.58 -17.52 5.64
CA GLY A 407 -3.92 -18.11 6.92
C GLY A 407 -2.70 -18.66 7.64
N ALA A 408 -2.97 -19.46 8.66
CA ALA A 408 -1.96 -20.20 9.40
C ALA A 408 -2.31 -21.69 9.45
N PRO A 409 -1.34 -22.61 9.31
CA PRO A 409 -1.59 -24.02 9.51
C PRO A 409 -2.00 -24.32 10.97
N PRO A 410 -2.62 -25.48 11.25
CA PRO A 410 -2.90 -25.92 12.61
C PRO A 410 -1.70 -25.84 13.55
N ASP A 411 -1.91 -25.30 14.74
CA ASP A 411 -0.92 -25.19 15.79
C ASP A 411 -1.46 -25.72 17.14
N MET A 412 -0.66 -25.56 18.21
CA MET A 412 -1.00 -26.08 19.55
C MET A 412 -2.22 -25.39 20.18
N LEU A 413 -2.42 -24.10 19.92
CA LEU A 413 -3.51 -23.29 20.46
C LEU A 413 -4.74 -23.34 19.55
N ASN A 414 -4.53 -23.32 18.23
CA ASN A 414 -5.57 -23.46 17.23
C ASN A 414 -5.34 -24.69 16.35
N ARG A 415 -5.93 -25.81 16.79
CA ARG A 415 -5.81 -27.12 16.12
C ARG A 415 -6.46 -27.20 14.74
N GLN A 416 -7.30 -26.24 14.36
CA GLN A 416 -7.90 -26.16 13.01
C GLN A 416 -7.10 -25.26 12.06
N GLY A 417 -6.13 -24.51 12.59
CA GLY A 417 -5.47 -23.45 11.84
C GLY A 417 -6.38 -22.23 11.69
N GLN A 418 -5.99 -21.31 10.83
CA GLN A 418 -6.68 -20.04 10.64
C GLN A 418 -6.81 -19.74 9.16
N SER A 419 -7.96 -19.20 8.77
CA SER A 419 -8.17 -18.54 7.49
C SER A 419 -8.52 -17.09 7.79
N TRP A 420 -7.78 -16.15 7.22
CA TRP A 420 -7.91 -14.73 7.55
C TRP A 420 -8.79 -13.95 6.55
N GLY A 421 -9.24 -14.60 5.47
CA GLY A 421 -10.09 -13.93 4.47
C GLY A 421 -9.35 -12.89 3.63
N LEU A 422 -8.03 -13.02 3.48
CA LEU A 422 -7.18 -12.06 2.75
C LEU A 422 -6.61 -12.73 1.49
N PRO A 423 -6.81 -12.18 0.28
CA PRO A 423 -6.17 -12.71 -0.92
C PRO A 423 -4.67 -12.41 -0.91
N PRO A 424 -3.78 -13.39 -1.13
CA PRO A 424 -2.36 -13.14 -1.30
C PRO A 424 -2.06 -12.50 -2.66
N TRP A 425 -0.94 -11.78 -2.74
CA TRP A 425 -0.34 -11.45 -4.03
C TRP A 425 0.14 -12.72 -4.75
N LYS A 426 -0.04 -12.76 -6.07
CA LYS A 426 0.62 -13.72 -6.95
C LYS A 426 2.09 -13.34 -7.07
N PRO A 427 3.05 -14.18 -6.62
CA PRO A 427 4.46 -13.81 -6.59
C PRO A 427 5.02 -13.40 -7.97
N ARG A 428 4.58 -14.09 -9.02
CA ARG A 428 4.97 -13.79 -10.41
C ARG A 428 4.45 -12.44 -10.86
N ALA A 429 3.17 -12.15 -10.62
CA ALA A 429 2.57 -10.87 -11.01
C ALA A 429 3.24 -9.69 -10.28
N LEU A 430 3.63 -9.88 -9.01
CA LEU A 430 4.36 -8.88 -8.25
C LEU A 430 5.76 -8.60 -8.84
N ALA A 431 6.50 -9.64 -9.23
CA ALA A 431 7.78 -9.50 -9.91
C ALA A 431 7.63 -8.86 -11.31
N GLU A 432 6.59 -9.25 -12.05
CA GLU A 432 6.25 -8.67 -13.35
C GLU A 432 5.92 -7.17 -13.27
N ASN A 433 5.29 -6.75 -12.17
CA ASN A 433 5.03 -5.36 -11.85
C ASN A 433 6.24 -4.63 -11.24
N ALA A 434 7.45 -5.21 -11.31
CA ALA A 434 8.67 -4.63 -10.74
C ALA A 434 8.48 -4.22 -9.26
N PHE A 435 7.71 -5.03 -8.52
CA PHE A 435 7.37 -4.84 -7.11
C PHE A 435 6.75 -3.45 -6.80
N ALA A 436 6.13 -2.77 -7.77
CA ALA A 436 5.70 -1.38 -7.59
C ALA A 436 4.66 -1.24 -6.47
N VAL A 437 3.67 -2.14 -6.35
CA VAL A 437 2.71 -2.12 -5.25
C VAL A 437 3.36 -2.30 -3.88
N PHE A 438 4.34 -3.21 -3.76
CA PHE A 438 5.05 -3.43 -2.50
C PHE A 438 5.87 -2.21 -2.09
N ARG A 439 6.54 -1.56 -3.05
CA ARG A 439 7.29 -0.33 -2.81
C ARG A 439 6.38 0.83 -2.37
N ARG A 440 5.24 1.00 -3.05
CA ARG A 440 4.22 2.00 -2.64
C ARG A 440 3.70 1.72 -1.23
N LEU A 441 3.45 0.46 -0.90
CA LEU A 441 3.01 0.04 0.43
C LEU A 441 4.01 0.41 1.52
N LEU A 442 5.29 0.07 1.33
CA LEU A 442 6.33 0.43 2.29
C LEU A 442 6.50 1.95 2.41
N ALA A 443 6.54 2.66 1.27
CA ALA A 443 6.68 4.12 1.28
C ALA A 443 5.52 4.82 2.02
N ALA A 444 4.28 4.36 1.84
CA ALA A 444 3.12 4.92 2.53
C ALA A 444 3.12 4.63 4.04
N ASN A 445 3.68 3.49 4.45
CA ASN A 445 3.67 3.06 5.85
C ASN A 445 4.92 3.47 6.65
N MET A 446 6.01 3.81 5.97
CA MET A 446 7.21 4.40 6.59
C MET A 446 7.18 5.93 6.63
N ARG A 447 6.30 6.55 5.83
CA ARG A 447 6.05 7.99 5.91
C ARG A 447 5.39 8.33 7.25
N ASP A 448 5.89 9.38 7.90
CA ASP A 448 5.41 9.89 9.19
C ASP A 448 5.38 8.80 10.29
N ALA A 449 6.30 7.84 10.21
CA ALA A 449 6.66 6.91 11.27
C ALA A 449 7.77 7.53 12.12
#